data_AF-E3RE99-F1
#
_entry.id   AF-E3RE99-F1
#
_cell.length_a   1.000
_cell.length_b   1.000
_cell.length_c   1.000
_cell.angle_alpha   90.00
_cell.angle_beta   90.00
_cell.angle_gamma   90.00
#
_symmetry.space_group_name_H-M   'P 1'
#
loop_
_entity.id
_entity.type
_entity.pdbx_description
1 polymer ?
#
loop_
_entity_poly.entity_id
_entity_poly.type
_entity_poly.pdbx_seq_one_letter_code
_entity_poly.pdbx_strand_id
1 'polypeptide(L)'
;LLIKASASYTAQFDVFTALAPAAGSTSSWPSGNLRDQHLGRMTVQRGGAATWVSGFPALVQAFPCPAGKTYGGELVGVGDVDSIEWLAGTSGASIQW
;
A
#
# COMPACT_ATOMS: atom_id res chain seq x y z
N LEU A 1 -8.65 10.81 -2.73
CA LEU A 1 -7.63 10.01 -3.45
C LEU A 1 -8.34 9.32 -4.62
N LEU A 2 -7.96 9.61 -5.86
CA LEU A 2 -8.58 8.98 -7.04
C LEU A 2 -7.65 7.89 -7.57
N ILE A 3 -7.81 6.68 -7.04
CA ILE A 3 -7.15 5.47 -7.56
C ILE A 3 -7.90 5.04 -8.83
N LYS A 4 -7.19 4.81 -9.94
CA LYS A 4 -7.71 3.98 -11.03
C LYS A 4 -7.37 2.55 -10.65
N ALA A 5 -8.30 1.88 -9.99
CA ALA A 5 -8.25 0.44 -9.82
C ALA A 5 -9.19 -0.19 -10.85
N SER A 6 -8.61 -0.84 -11.86
CA SER A 6 -9.23 -2.03 -12.43
C SER A 6 -8.85 -3.15 -11.48
N ALA A 7 -9.79 -3.61 -10.67
CA ALA A 7 -9.62 -4.84 -9.92
C ALA A 7 -10.74 -5.77 -10.34
N SER A 8 -10.38 -6.77 -11.12
CA SER A 8 -11.16 -7.96 -11.37
C SER A 8 -10.91 -8.84 -10.15
N TYR A 9 -11.96 -9.19 -9.40
CA TYR A 9 -11.96 -9.95 -8.14
C TYR A 9 -12.09 -9.14 -6.84
N THR A 10 -11.13 -9.20 -5.94
CA THR A 10 -11.29 -8.81 -4.53
C THR A 10 -11.08 -7.31 -4.29
N ALA A 11 -10.32 -6.64 -5.16
CA ALA A 11 -9.89 -5.25 -5.00
C ALA A 11 -9.17 -5.01 -3.67
N GLN A 12 -8.42 -6.00 -3.18
CA GLN A 12 -7.75 -5.95 -1.89
C GLN A 12 -6.23 -5.93 -2.04
N PHE A 13 -5.58 -5.29 -1.06
CA PHE A 13 -4.13 -5.30 -0.95
C PHE A 13 -3.69 -5.37 0.52
N ASP A 14 -2.58 -6.07 0.75
CA ASP A 14 -1.88 -6.08 2.02
C ASP A 14 -0.91 -4.90 2.10
N VAL A 15 -0.78 -4.34 3.30
CA VAL A 15 0.13 -3.24 3.62
C VAL A 15 1.25 -3.77 4.50
N PHE A 16 2.49 -3.51 4.11
CA PHE A 16 3.69 -3.87 4.89
C PHE A 16 4.56 -2.65 5.17
N THR A 17 5.29 -2.66 6.29
CA THR A 17 6.52 -1.87 6.41
C THR A 17 7.61 -2.49 5.56
N ALA A 18 8.58 -1.69 5.12
CA ALA A 18 9.72 -2.17 4.35
C ALA A 18 11.02 -2.16 5.16
N LEU A 19 11.80 -3.24 5.08
CA LEU A 19 13.16 -3.34 5.62
C LEU A 19 14.10 -2.30 5.01
N ALA A 20 13.86 -1.97 3.74
CA ALA A 20 14.58 -0.96 3.00
C ALA A 20 13.58 -0.12 2.18
N PRO A 21 13.49 1.21 2.41
CA PRO A 21 12.63 2.07 1.60
C PRO A 21 13.01 2.04 0.12
N ALA A 22 12.00 2.07 -0.75
CA ALA A 22 12.18 2.24 -2.18
C ALA A 22 12.91 3.57 -2.48
N ALA A 23 14.05 3.50 -3.18
CA ALA A 23 14.80 4.70 -3.59
C ALA A 23 14.21 5.40 -4.83
N GLY A 24 13.35 4.71 -5.58
CA GLY A 24 12.70 5.23 -6.78
C GLY A 24 11.93 4.14 -7.52
N SER A 25 11.27 4.52 -8.61
CA SER A 25 10.62 3.59 -9.52
C SER A 25 11.66 2.71 -10.22
N THR A 26 11.39 1.41 -10.27
CA THR A 26 12.25 0.43 -10.94
C THR A 26 11.40 -0.62 -11.64
N SER A 27 11.92 -1.21 -12.72
CA SER A 27 11.29 -2.35 -13.41
C SER A 27 11.62 -3.70 -12.76
N SER A 28 12.58 -3.73 -11.83
CA SER A 28 12.97 -4.93 -11.10
C SER A 28 13.40 -4.61 -9.68
N TRP A 29 13.07 -5.51 -8.75
CA TRP A 29 13.57 -5.48 -7.38
C TRP A 29 14.66 -6.54 -7.16
N PRO A 30 15.61 -6.33 -6.24
CA PRO A 30 16.54 -7.37 -5.82
C PRO A 30 15.82 -8.65 -5.39
N SER A 31 16.48 -9.79 -5.48
CA SER A 31 15.92 -11.07 -5.04
C SER A 31 15.59 -11.03 -3.54
N GLY A 32 14.33 -11.32 -3.19
CA GLY A 32 13.83 -11.32 -1.82
C GLY A 32 12.52 -10.54 -1.69
N ASN A 33 11.78 -10.74 -0.60
CA ASN A 33 10.76 -9.78 -0.18
C ASN A 33 11.46 -8.77 0.74
N LEU A 34 11.21 -7.47 0.56
CA LEU A 34 11.72 -6.42 1.44
C LEU A 34 10.68 -6.02 2.51
N ARG A 35 9.72 -6.92 2.77
CA ARG A 35 8.62 -6.72 3.70
C ARG A 35 9.12 -7.01 5.11
N ASP A 36 8.72 -6.16 6.04
CA ASP A 36 9.04 -6.29 7.45
C ASP A 36 7.79 -6.69 8.24
N GLN A 37 6.91 -5.74 8.58
CA GLN A 37 5.70 -6.01 9.37
C GLN A 37 4.45 -5.94 8.50
N HIS A 38 3.58 -6.96 8.59
CA HIS A 38 2.24 -6.93 8.00
C HIS A 38 1.34 -6.02 8.84
N LEU A 39 1.03 -4.86 8.29
CA LEU A 39 0.26 -3.83 8.97
C LEU A 39 -1.25 -4.12 8.93
N GLY A 40 -1.73 -4.70 7.84
CA GLY A 40 -3.12 -5.09 7.67
C GLY A 40 -3.51 -5.27 6.21
N ARG A 41 -4.80 -5.45 5.98
CA ARG A 41 -5.39 -5.56 4.65
C ARG A 41 -6.41 -4.46 4.41
N MET A 42 -6.42 -3.91 3.19
CA MET A 42 -7.36 -2.89 2.79
C MET A 42 -8.08 -3.27 1.49
N THR A 43 -9.30 -2.74 1.33
CA THR A 43 -10.06 -2.80 0.08
C THR A 43 -10.00 -1.43 -0.61
N VAL A 44 -9.67 -1.43 -1.89
CA VAL A 44 -9.68 -0.23 -2.72
C VAL A 44 -11.10 0.30 -2.86
N GLN A 45 -11.27 1.60 -2.64
CA GLN A 45 -12.51 2.31 -2.94
C GLN A 45 -12.27 3.22 -4.14
N ARG A 46 -12.97 2.97 -5.26
CA ARG A 46 -12.82 3.80 -6.46
C ARG A 46 -13.21 5.25 -6.15
N GLY A 47 -12.25 6.17 -6.31
CA GLY A 47 -12.42 7.59 -6.00
C GLY A 47 -12.43 7.97 -4.52
N GLY A 48 -12.17 7.02 -3.63
CA GLY A 48 -12.13 7.22 -2.19
C GLY A 48 -10.82 6.77 -1.54
N ALA A 49 -10.76 6.93 -0.21
CA ALA A 49 -9.74 6.28 0.60
C ALA A 49 -10.03 4.77 0.72
N ALA A 50 -8.99 3.94 0.71
CA ALA A 50 -9.13 2.51 0.95
C ALA A 50 -9.62 2.25 2.39
N THR A 51 -10.31 1.13 2.59
CA THR A 51 -10.91 0.76 3.89
C THR A 51 -10.28 -0.49 4.46
N TRP A 52 -10.00 -0.52 5.77
CA TRP A 52 -9.46 -1.70 6.45
C TRP A 52 -10.43 -2.89 6.42
N VAL A 53 -9.88 -4.09 6.19
CA VAL A 53 -10.60 -5.36 6.26
C VAL A 53 -10.47 -5.93 7.68
N SER A 54 -11.58 -6.37 8.27
CA SER A 54 -11.58 -6.97 9.61
C SER A 54 -10.87 -8.33 9.63
N GLY A 55 -10.31 -8.69 10.80
CA GLY A 55 -9.62 -9.98 10.99
C GLY A 55 -8.14 -9.99 10.57
N PHE A 56 -7.61 -8.87 10.07
CA PHE A 56 -6.19 -8.66 9.80
C PHE A 56 -5.55 -7.84 10.92
N PRO A 57 -4.20 -7.82 11.03
CA PRO A 57 -3.51 -6.93 11.96
C PRO A 57 -4.03 -5.50 11.82
N ALA A 58 -4.17 -4.82 12.96
CA ALA A 58 -4.58 -3.41 13.05
C ALA A 58 -3.45 -2.56 13.65
N LEU A 59 -2.19 -2.92 13.34
CA LEU A 59 -0.98 -2.28 13.88
C LEU A 59 -0.84 -0.81 13.45
N VAL A 60 -1.67 -0.40 12.51
CA VAL A 60 -1.62 0.86 11.81
C VAL A 60 -2.38 1.99 12.50
N GLN A 61 -3.03 1.68 13.63
CA GLN A 61 -3.76 2.67 14.41
C GLN A 61 -2.85 3.59 15.24
N ALA A 62 -1.55 3.29 15.34
CA ALA A 62 -0.57 4.19 15.96
C ALA A 62 0.84 3.92 15.44
N PHE A 63 1.42 4.88 14.72
CA PHE A 63 2.86 4.90 14.43
C PHE A 63 3.43 6.28 14.81
N PRO A 64 4.68 6.37 15.28
CA PRO A 64 5.29 7.64 15.63
C PRO A 64 5.36 8.57 14.40
N CYS A 65 5.07 9.86 14.58
CA CYS A 65 5.19 10.87 13.53
C CYS A 65 6.57 10.78 12.85
N PRO A 66 6.64 10.56 11.52
CA PRO A 66 7.89 10.32 10.82
C PRO A 66 8.58 11.62 10.40
N ALA A 67 8.31 12.76 11.04
CA ALA A 67 8.91 14.03 10.68
C ALA A 67 10.45 13.94 10.65
N GLY A 68 11.05 14.24 9.49
CA GLY A 68 12.50 14.12 9.26
C GLY A 68 13.03 12.69 9.10
N LYS A 69 12.15 11.67 9.03
CA LYS A 69 12.51 10.27 8.82
C LYS A 69 11.95 9.77 7.49
N THR A 70 12.65 8.81 6.89
CA THR A 70 12.11 8.06 5.76
C THR A 70 11.37 6.84 6.30
N TYR A 71 10.12 6.65 5.87
CA TYR A 71 9.32 5.47 6.19
C TYR A 71 9.04 4.70 4.90
N GLY A 72 9.46 3.43 4.86
CA GLY A 72 9.22 2.55 3.74
C GLY A 72 7.93 1.76 3.93
N GLY A 73 7.06 1.76 2.93
CA GLY A 73 5.87 0.93 2.88
C GLY A 73 5.78 0.17 1.56
N GLU A 74 5.22 -1.02 1.59
CA GLU A 74 4.94 -1.86 0.42
C GLU A 74 3.44 -2.20 0.38
N LEU A 75 2.85 -2.07 -0.81
CA LEU A 75 1.46 -2.48 -1.09
C LEU A 75 1.49 -3.72 -1.99
N VAL A 76 0.78 -4.77 -1.61
CA VAL A 76 0.80 -6.05 -2.31
C VAL A 76 -0.63 -6.46 -2.65
N GLY A 77 -0.96 -6.57 -3.94
CA GLY A 77 -2.27 -7.05 -4.38
C GLY A 77 -2.58 -8.45 -3.86
N VAL A 78 -3.83 -8.69 -3.49
CA VAL A 78 -4.30 -9.96 -2.95
C VAL A 78 -5.40 -10.50 -3.85
N GLY A 79 -5.22 -11.69 -4.43
CA GLY A 79 -6.28 -12.38 -5.16
C GLY A 79 -6.76 -11.68 -6.44
N ASP A 80 -6.11 -10.58 -6.83
CA ASP A 80 -6.38 -9.84 -8.06
C ASP A 80 -5.28 -10.15 -9.09
N VAL A 81 -5.67 -10.23 -10.37
CA VAL A 81 -4.73 -10.37 -11.51
C VAL A 81 -4.33 -9.01 -12.10
N ASP A 82 -4.90 -7.93 -11.57
CA ASP A 82 -4.75 -6.57 -12.08
C ASP A 82 -3.79 -5.72 -11.23
N SER A 83 -3.45 -4.54 -11.73
CA SER A 83 -2.65 -3.53 -11.05
C SER A 83 -3.52 -2.49 -10.32
N ILE A 84 -3.02 -2.00 -9.18
CA ILE A 84 -3.49 -0.75 -8.57
C ILE A 84 -2.64 0.36 -9.16
N GLU A 85 -3.29 1.38 -9.74
CA GLU A 85 -2.60 2.50 -10.37
C GLU A 85 -3.17 3.85 -9.92
N TRP A 86 -2.31 4.86 -9.98
CA TRP A 86 -2.62 6.23 -9.62
C TRP A 86 -2.83 7.02 -10.88
N LEU A 87 -3.83 7.89 -10.89
CA LEU A 87 -4.05 8.79 -12.01
C LEU A 87 -2.85 9.74 -12.15
N ALA A 88 -2.28 9.79 -13.35
CA ALA A 88 -1.27 10.79 -13.68
C ALA A 88 -1.77 12.20 -13.34
N GLY A 89 -0.96 12.99 -12.65
CA GLY A 89 -1.31 14.34 -12.18
C GLY A 89 -2.10 14.39 -10.86
N THR A 90 -2.38 13.25 -10.22
CA THR A 90 -2.89 13.20 -8.84
C THR A 90 -1.78 12.84 -7.86
N SER A 91 -1.91 13.26 -6.59
CA SER A 91 -1.04 12.78 -5.52
C SER A 91 -1.11 11.25 -5.46
N GLY A 92 0.06 10.61 -5.39
CA GLY A 92 0.21 9.15 -5.30
C GLY A 92 -0.37 8.55 -4.02
N ALA A 93 0.05 7.35 -3.66
CA ALA A 93 -0.40 6.73 -2.42
C ALA A 93 0.00 7.61 -1.23
N SER A 94 -0.98 8.05 -0.45
CA SER A 94 -0.76 8.72 0.83
C SER A 94 -1.40 7.86 1.90
N ILE A 95 -0.65 7.59 2.96
CA ILE A 95 -1.26 7.03 4.16
C ILE A 95 -1.69 8.19 5.04
N GLN A 96 -3.00 8.29 5.25
CA GLN A 96 -3.63 9.30 6.08
C GLN A 96 -4.00 8.64 7.39
N TRP A 97 -3.62 9.27 8.49
CA TRP A 97 -3.80 8.79 9.85
C TRP A 97 -4.50 9.86 10.66
#